data_AF-T2JKR2-F1
#
_entry.id   AF-T2JKR2-F1
#
_cell.length_a   1.000
_cell.length_b   1.000
_cell.length_c   1.000
_cell.angle_alpha   90.00
_cell.angle_beta   90.00
_cell.angle_gamma   90.00
#
_symmetry.space_group_name_H-M   'P 1'
#
loop_
_entity.id
_entity.type
_entity.pdbx_description
1 polymer ?
#
loop_
_entity_poly.entity_id
_entity_poly.type
_entity_poly.pdbx_seq_one_letter_code
_entity_poly.pdbx_strand_id
1 'polypeptide(L)' 'MIKRFINDVVAVVRSSENPKDKAFEAAIVHLSLTEIS' A
#
# COMPACT_ATOMS: atom_id res chain seq x y z
N MET A 1 -7.09 7.94 -11.80
CA MET A 1 -7.13 6.48 -11.99
C MET A 1 -6.20 5.76 -11.00
N ILE A 2 -4.92 6.15 -10.91
CA ILE A 2 -3.89 5.49 -10.09
C ILE A 2 -4.18 5.46 -8.57
N LYS A 3 -4.71 6.55 -7.98
CA LYS A 3 -5.02 6.62 -6.53
C LYS A 3 -6.03 5.57 -6.07
N ARG A 4 -7.00 5.21 -6.93
CA ARG A 4 -8.03 4.22 -6.61
C ARG A 4 -7.43 2.81 -6.57
N PHE A 5 -6.57 2.51 -7.53
CA PHE A 5 -5.79 1.28 -7.57
C PHE A 5 -4.89 1.10 -6.34
N ILE A 6 -4.17 2.15 -5.92
CA ILE A 6 -3.32 2.10 -4.72
C ILE A 6 -4.16 1.80 -3.47
N ASN A 7 -5.32 2.45 -3.31
CA ASN A 7 -6.21 2.21 -2.18
C ASN A 7 -6.75 0.76 -2.14
N ASP A 8 -7.11 0.20 -3.29
CA ASP A 8 -7.61 -1.18 -3.36
C ASP A 8 -6.51 -2.19 -3.00
N VAL A 9 -5.27 -1.96 -3.47
CA VAL A 9 -4.11 -2.80 -3.11
C VAL A 9 -3.82 -2.71 -1.61
N VAL A 10 -3.80 -1.50 -1.03
CA VAL A 10 -3.59 -1.31 0.42
C VAL A 10 -4.68 -2.03 1.23
N ALA A 11 -5.94 -2.00 0.79
CA ALA A 11 -7.04 -2.66 1.47
C ALA A 11 -6.88 -4.20 1.49
N VAL A 12 -6.47 -4.80 0.36
CA VAL A 12 -6.21 -6.25 0.26
C VAL A 12 -5.04 -6.65 1.16
N VAL A 13 -3.96 -5.88 1.12
CA VAL A 13 -2.72 -6.14 1.86
C VAL A 13 -2.93 -6.01 3.37
N ARG A 14 -3.73 -5.04 3.82
CA ARG A 14 -4.12 -4.89 5.24
C ARG A 14 -4.94 -6.06 5.79
N SER A 15 -5.74 -6.67 4.94
CA SER A 15 -6.57 -7.82 5.32
C SER A 15 -5.77 -9.13 5.36
N SER A 16 -4.50 -9.12 4.95
CA SER A 16 -3.65 -10.30 4.94
C SER A 16 -2.94 -10.50 6.28
N GLU A 17 -2.96 -11.73 6.78
CA GLU A 17 -2.22 -12.15 7.97
C GLU A 17 -0.75 -12.46 7.66
N ASN A 18 -0.36 -12.43 6.38
CA ASN A 18 1.00 -12.70 5.95
C ASN A 18 1.94 -11.54 6.33
N PRO A 19 3.04 -11.79 7.09
CA PRO A 19 3.98 -10.74 7.48
C PRO A 19 4.68 -10.07 6.29
N LYS A 20 4.80 -10.74 5.14
CA LYS A 20 5.36 -10.13 3.91
C LYS A 20 4.44 -9.06 3.34
N ASP A 21 3.14 -9.22 3.51
CA ASP A 21 2.14 -8.28 3.01
C ASP A 21 2.18 -6.99 3.85
N LYS A 22 2.40 -7.09 5.16
CA LYS A 22 2.63 -5.89 6.01
C LYS A 22 3.85 -5.07 5.59
N ALA A 23 4.94 -5.73 5.18
CA ALA A 23 6.12 -5.03 4.64
C ALA A 23 5.81 -4.33 3.31
N PHE A 24 4.98 -4.96 2.47
CA PHE A 24 4.54 -4.40 1.20
C PHE A 24 3.60 -3.19 1.40
N GLU A 25 2.70 -3.22 2.38
CA GLU A 25 1.86 -2.06 2.75
C GLU A 25 2.74 -0.85 3.10
N ALA A 26 3.74 -1.05 3.96
CA ALA A 26 4.65 0.01 4.38
C ALA A 26 5.40 0.63 3.19
N ALA A 27 5.84 -0.18 2.23
CA ALA A 27 6.49 0.29 1.02
C ALA A 27 5.56 1.14 0.13
N ILE A 28 4.30 0.70 -0.05
CA ILE A 28 3.30 1.45 -0.84
C ILE A 28 2.98 2.80 -0.19
N VAL A 29 2.78 2.82 1.13
CA VAL A 29 2.50 4.05 1.87
C VAL A 29 3.69 5.01 1.77
N HIS A 30 4.93 4.50 1.89
CA HIS A 30 6.13 5.30 1.75
C HIS A 30 6.26 5.93 0.36
N LEU A 31 6.10 5.14 -0.71
CA LEU A 31 6.15 5.63 -2.10
C LEU A 31 5.07 6.69 -2.36
N SER A 32 3.86 6.49 -1.83
CA SER A 32 2.76 7.43 -1.97
C SER A 32 3.02 8.77 -1.28
N LEU A 33 3.80 8.79 -0.19
CA LEU A 33 4.21 10.03 0.49
C LEU A 33 5.36 10.73 -0.23
N THR A 34 6.27 9.97 -0.84
CA THR A 34 7.40 10.52 -1.60
C THR A 34 6.98 11.23 -2.88
N GLU A 35 5.94 10.76 -3.57
CA GLU A 35 5.39 11.44 -4.76
C GLU A 35 4.65 12.77 -4.45
N ILE A 36 4.33 13.03 -3.18
CA ILE A 36 3.63 14.26 -2.75
C ILE A 36 4.63 15.36 -2.32
N SER A 37 5.93 15.03 -2.22
CA SER A 37 6.98 15.95 -1.75
C SER A 37 7.77 16.64 -2.86
#